data_AF-A0A923DDR2-F1
#
_entry.id   AF-A0A923DDR2-F1
#
_cell.length_a   1.000
_cell.length_b   1.000
_cell.length_c   1.000
_cell.angle_alpha   90.00
_cell.angle_beta   90.00
_cell.angle_gamma   90.00
#
_symmetry.space_group_name_H-M   'P 1'
#
loop_
_entity.id
_entity.type
_entity.pdbx_description
1 polymer ?
#
loop_
_entity_poly.entity_id
_entity_poly.type
_entity_poly.pdbx_seq_one_letter_code
_entity_poly.pdbx_strand_id
1 'polypeptide(L)'
;MDQLKNIKNCALFDGISLPEISGLLSQVVHRIQHYLKDECLIRNGSYQKSLIILIKGVIKGEITCKNGNSLRIVEQKSTTALSTALLLGVDIVYPMDVIAMTDVVVLKIEKSEVLKMMQINQTFLKNYLNEVAEGASYLYQRISCFSQRSLKERFIVYLLSQAREQNSDRLILKKSQTELAQFFGVNRPSLSREIRSLHNMGLIEATGKEIRLLKMDELANSLSCQSDKCIRCLCFNADNL
;
A
#
# COMPACT_ATOMS: atom_id res chain seq x y z
N MET A 1 -25.77 9.42 10.91
CA MET A 1 -25.93 9.56 9.44
C MET A 1 -24.93 10.52 8.83
N ASP A 2 -24.70 11.72 9.38
CA ASP A 2 -23.81 12.73 8.76
C ASP A 2 -22.34 12.28 8.63
N GLN A 3 -21.84 11.54 9.63
CA GLN A 3 -20.49 10.97 9.62
C GLN A 3 -20.27 9.89 8.54
N LEU A 4 -21.33 9.25 8.03
CA LEU A 4 -21.24 8.16 7.05
C LEU A 4 -21.32 8.66 5.60
N LYS A 5 -21.50 9.97 5.35
CA LYS A 5 -21.61 10.51 3.99
C LYS A 5 -20.44 10.14 3.07
N ASN A 6 -19.23 10.04 3.64
CA ASN A 6 -18.03 9.70 2.89
C ASN A 6 -17.88 8.20 2.63
N ILE A 7 -18.70 7.35 3.26
CA ILE A 7 -18.53 5.89 3.17
C ILE A 7 -18.71 5.37 1.75
N LYS A 8 -19.54 6.04 0.93
CA LYS A 8 -19.73 5.71 -0.49
C LYS A 8 -18.44 5.76 -1.32
N ASN A 9 -17.41 6.46 -0.83
CA ASN A 9 -16.12 6.59 -1.52
C ASN A 9 -15.19 5.40 -1.22
N CYS A 10 -15.58 4.49 -0.32
CA CYS A 10 -14.83 3.26 -0.07
C CYS A 10 -15.12 2.26 -1.20
N ALA A 11 -14.08 1.58 -1.69
CA ALA A 11 -14.18 0.60 -2.77
C ALA A 11 -15.21 -0.51 -2.50
N LEU A 12 -15.41 -0.90 -1.24
CA LEU A 12 -16.44 -1.87 -0.85
C LEU A 12 -17.87 -1.46 -1.24
N PHE A 13 -18.14 -0.16 -1.38
CA PHE A 13 -19.46 0.37 -1.73
C PHE A 13 -19.54 0.93 -3.15
N ASP A 14 -18.54 0.66 -4.00
CA ASP A 14 -18.57 1.10 -5.39
C ASP A 14 -19.82 0.58 -6.12
N GLY A 15 -20.49 1.46 -6.85
CA GLY A 15 -21.77 1.15 -7.51
C GLY A 15 -22.97 0.93 -6.56
N ILE A 16 -22.87 1.23 -5.26
CA ILE A 16 -24.00 1.18 -4.31
C ILE A 16 -24.39 2.60 -3.93
N SER A 17 -25.67 2.95 -4.05
CA SER A 17 -26.15 4.30 -3.73
C SER A 17 -26.14 4.57 -2.22
N LEU A 18 -26.02 5.84 -1.79
CA LEU A 18 -26.06 6.19 -0.36
C LEU A 18 -27.32 5.68 0.39
N PRO A 19 -28.55 5.75 -0.18
CA PRO A 19 -29.73 5.17 0.44
C PRO A 19 -29.63 3.65 0.61
N GLU A 20 -29.12 2.93 -0.40
CA GLU A 20 -28.91 1.49 -0.32
C GLU A 20 -27.84 1.12 0.70
N ILE A 21 -26.73 1.86 0.77
CA ILE A 21 -25.70 1.68 1.81
C ILE A 21 -26.32 1.86 3.20
N SER A 22 -27.13 2.89 3.38
CA SER A 22 -27.82 3.16 4.65
C SER A 22 -28.78 2.03 5.02
N GLY A 23 -29.54 1.52 4.04
CA GLY A 23 -30.42 0.37 4.21
C GLY A 23 -29.66 -0.90 4.55
N LEU A 24 -28.51 -1.15 3.93
CA LEU A 24 -27.64 -2.29 4.24
C LEU A 24 -27.07 -2.20 5.66
N LEU A 25 -26.54 -1.04 6.03
CA LEU A 25 -25.98 -0.80 7.38
C LEU A 25 -27.05 -0.88 8.48
N SER A 26 -28.31 -0.53 8.18
CA SER A 26 -29.42 -0.66 9.13
C SER A 26 -29.80 -2.11 9.45
N GLN A 27 -29.44 -3.05 8.58
CA GLN A 27 -29.73 -4.47 8.74
C GLN A 27 -28.65 -5.24 9.50
N VAL A 28 -27.56 -4.56 9.88
CA VAL A 28 -26.41 -5.18 10.53
C VAL A 28 -25.93 -4.39 11.73
N VAL A 29 -25.39 -5.11 12.72
CA VAL A 29 -24.81 -4.47 13.90
C VAL A 29 -23.45 -3.89 13.54
N HIS A 30 -23.28 -2.60 13.77
CA HIS A 30 -22.04 -1.88 13.52
C HIS A 30 -21.78 -0.84 14.63
N ARG A 31 -20.52 -0.43 14.77
CA ARG A 31 -20.11 0.58 15.74
C ARG A 31 -19.25 1.64 15.07
N ILE A 32 -19.49 2.90 15.41
CA ILE A 32 -18.59 4.00 15.09
C ILE A 32 -17.66 4.19 16.28
N GLN A 33 -16.35 4.22 16.02
CA GLN A 33 -15.33 4.45 17.05
C GLN A 33 -14.49 5.68 16.69
N HIS A 34 -14.14 6.44 17.72
CA HIS A 34 -13.33 7.63 17.63
C HIS A 34 -11.98 7.37 18.29
N TYR A 35 -10.93 7.86 17.65
CA TYR A 35 -9.57 7.79 18.15
C TYR A 35 -8.95 9.17 18.04
N LEU A 36 -8.30 9.62 19.10
CA LEU A 36 -7.49 10.83 19.08
C LEU A 36 -6.17 10.55 18.36
N LYS A 37 -5.53 11.62 17.89
CA LYS A 37 -4.15 11.53 17.38
C LYS A 37 -3.25 10.75 18.34
N ASP A 38 -2.39 9.90 17.77
CA ASP A 38 -1.43 9.03 18.45
C ASP A 38 -2.04 7.83 19.22
N GLU A 39 -3.36 7.67 19.23
CA GLU A 39 -3.99 6.47 19.78
C GLU A 39 -3.82 5.24 18.88
N CYS A 40 -3.68 4.08 19.50
CA CYS A 40 -3.56 2.79 18.81
C CYS A 40 -4.95 2.20 18.56
N LEU A 41 -5.31 2.06 17.28
CA LEU A 41 -6.56 1.44 16.84
C LEU A 41 -6.49 -0.09 16.93
N ILE A 42 -5.35 -0.65 16.55
CA ILE A 42 -5.12 -2.08 16.42
C ILE A 42 -3.71 -2.39 16.89
N ARG A 43 -3.57 -3.36 17.80
CA ARG A 43 -2.27 -3.81 18.29
C ARG A 43 -1.77 -5.00 17.47
N ASN A 44 -0.47 -5.04 17.23
CA ASN A 44 0.23 -6.19 16.70
C ASN A 44 -0.11 -7.47 17.51
N GLY A 45 -0.34 -8.58 16.81
CA GLY A 45 -0.76 -9.84 17.39
C GLY A 45 -2.26 -9.92 17.74
N SER A 46 -3.03 -8.85 17.54
CA SER A 46 -4.49 -8.90 17.75
C SER A 46 -5.17 -9.69 16.64
N TYR A 47 -6.16 -10.51 16.99
CA TYR A 47 -7.01 -11.21 16.03
C TYR A 47 -7.95 -10.25 15.32
N GLN A 48 -8.11 -10.44 14.01
CA GLN A 48 -9.10 -9.70 13.23
C GLN A 48 -10.49 -10.32 13.39
N LYS A 49 -11.40 -9.61 14.07
CA LYS A 49 -12.79 -10.06 14.31
C LYS A 49 -13.83 -9.19 13.62
N SER A 50 -13.41 -8.08 13.02
CA SER A 50 -14.33 -7.08 12.46
C SER A 50 -13.70 -6.40 11.25
N LEU A 51 -14.49 -6.18 10.21
CA LEU A 51 -14.13 -5.22 9.17
C LEU A 51 -14.02 -3.83 9.81
N ILE A 52 -12.95 -3.11 9.49
CA ILE A 52 -12.73 -1.74 9.92
C ILE A 52 -12.62 -0.87 8.68
N ILE A 53 -13.44 0.17 8.59
CA ILE A 53 -13.42 1.15 7.51
C ILE A 53 -13.03 2.49 8.10
N LEU A 54 -11.93 3.05 7.63
CA LEU A 54 -11.48 4.39 7.99
C LEU A 54 -12.39 5.42 7.31
N ILE A 55 -13.21 6.13 8.09
CA ILE A 55 -14.18 7.11 7.57
C ILE A 55 -13.58 8.51 7.49
N LYS A 56 -12.76 8.88 8.47
CA LYS A 56 -12.10 10.18 8.57
C LYS A 56 -10.70 10.01 9.17
N GLY A 57 -9.76 10.82 8.69
CA GLY A 57 -8.43 10.97 9.27
C GLY A 57 -7.37 10.19 8.51
N VAL A 58 -6.20 10.09 9.13
CA VAL A 58 -5.03 9.40 8.59
C VAL A 58 -4.49 8.44 9.63
N ILE A 59 -4.13 7.24 9.20
CA ILE A 59 -3.52 6.21 10.04
C ILE A 59 -2.17 5.79 9.47
N LYS A 60 -1.31 5.24 10.33
CA LYS A 60 -0.08 4.55 9.96
C LYS A 60 -0.05 3.13 10.48
N GLY A 61 0.53 2.23 9.71
CA GLY A 61 0.95 0.90 10.16
C GLY A 61 2.43 0.93 10.55
N GLU A 62 2.76 0.38 11.72
CA GLU A 62 4.10 0.46 12.31
C GLU A 62 4.54 -0.89 12.89
N ILE A 63 5.75 -1.33 12.55
CA ILE A 63 6.38 -2.54 13.10
C ILE A 63 7.52 -2.12 14.02
N THR A 64 7.45 -2.57 15.27
CA THR A 64 8.56 -2.43 16.21
C THR A 64 9.63 -3.47 15.93
N CYS A 65 10.81 -3.01 15.52
CA CYS A 65 11.98 -3.86 15.29
C CYS A 65 12.57 -4.34 16.62
N LYS A 66 13.36 -5.43 16.57
CA LYS A 66 14.01 -6.02 17.76
C LYS A 66 14.93 -5.07 18.52
N ASN A 67 15.45 -4.03 17.86
CA ASN A 67 16.31 -3.01 18.46
C ASN A 67 15.51 -1.86 19.12
N GLY A 68 14.18 -1.95 19.17
CA GLY A 68 13.31 -0.91 19.72
C GLY A 68 12.94 0.20 18.75
N ASN A 69 13.57 0.27 17.57
CA ASN A 69 13.18 1.24 16.54
C ASN A 69 11.87 0.82 15.90
N SER A 70 11.03 1.80 15.59
CA SER A 70 9.79 1.56 14.88
C SER A 70 9.95 1.85 13.38
N LEU A 71 9.48 0.94 12.55
CA LEU A 71 9.49 1.07 11.10
C LEU A 71 8.06 1.33 10.62
N ARG A 72 7.85 2.49 10.02
CA ARG A 72 6.61 2.81 9.34
C ARG A 72 6.50 1.96 8.07
N ILE A 73 5.39 1.24 7.93
CA ILE A 73 5.15 0.32 6.81
C ILE A 73 4.11 0.87 5.85
N VAL A 74 3.11 1.59 6.36
CA VAL A 74 2.05 2.09 5.50
C VAL A 74 1.45 3.37 6.05
N GLU A 75 1.05 4.27 5.16
CA GLU A 75 0.12 5.37 5.42
C GLU A 75 -1.21 5.08 4.71
N GLN A 76 -2.33 5.29 5.39
CA GLN A 76 -3.65 5.23 4.75
C GLN A 76 -4.49 6.43 5.16
N LYS A 77 -5.15 7.02 4.17
CA LYS A 77 -6.10 8.13 4.33
C LYS A 77 -7.52 7.63 4.17
N SER A 78 -8.48 8.32 4.79
CA SER A 78 -9.90 8.05 4.56
C SER A 78 -10.31 8.36 3.10
N THR A 79 -11.24 7.63 2.48
CA THR A 79 -12.07 6.55 3.03
C THR A 79 -11.60 5.18 2.53
N THR A 80 -11.08 4.33 3.41
CA THR A 80 -10.40 3.08 3.04
C THR A 80 -10.79 1.94 3.98
N ALA A 81 -11.06 0.75 3.44
CA ALA A 81 -11.22 -0.46 4.24
C ALA A 81 -9.87 -1.05 4.64
N LEU A 82 -9.77 -1.46 5.90
CA LEU A 82 -8.51 -1.94 6.48
C LEU A 82 -8.49 -3.46 6.51
N SER A 83 -7.40 -4.03 6.00
CA SER A 83 -7.08 -5.45 6.17
C SER A 83 -8.23 -6.41 5.81
N THR A 84 -8.96 -6.12 4.73
CA THR A 84 -10.06 -6.96 4.22
C THR A 84 -9.64 -8.41 3.99
N ALA A 85 -8.42 -8.64 3.52
CA ALA A 85 -7.85 -9.97 3.38
C ALA A 85 -7.71 -10.76 4.71
N LEU A 86 -7.61 -10.09 5.87
CA LEU A 86 -7.42 -10.76 7.16
C LEU A 86 -8.75 -11.23 7.79
N LEU A 87 -9.88 -10.62 7.44
CA LEU A 87 -11.17 -10.86 8.12
C LEU A 87 -11.68 -12.30 8.00
N LEU A 88 -11.53 -12.90 6.82
CA LEU A 88 -12.00 -14.26 6.56
C LEU A 88 -10.94 -15.33 6.85
N GLY A 89 -9.71 -14.92 7.17
CA GLY A 89 -8.62 -15.82 7.54
C GLY A 89 -8.91 -16.64 8.79
N VAL A 90 -8.22 -17.79 8.87
CA VAL A 90 -8.18 -18.65 10.06
C VAL A 90 -6.88 -18.35 10.80
N ASP A 91 -6.98 -18.05 12.09
CA ASP A 91 -5.85 -17.76 12.99
C ASP A 91 -4.89 -16.66 12.50
N ILE A 92 -5.43 -15.69 11.75
CA ILE A 92 -4.66 -14.54 11.26
C ILE A 92 -4.71 -13.40 12.28
N VAL A 93 -3.52 -12.92 12.64
CA VAL A 93 -3.32 -11.74 13.50
C VAL A 93 -2.80 -10.56 12.71
N TYR A 94 -3.03 -9.36 13.21
CA TYR A 94 -2.39 -8.16 12.66
C TYR A 94 -0.87 -8.22 12.84
N PRO A 95 -0.08 -8.04 11.77
CA PRO A 95 1.39 -8.13 11.84
C PRO A 95 2.06 -6.82 12.28
N MET A 96 1.29 -5.77 12.57
CA MET A 96 1.76 -4.42 12.88
C MET A 96 0.75 -3.67 13.73
N ASP A 97 1.21 -2.66 14.45
CA ASP A 97 0.33 -1.70 15.11
C ASP A 97 -0.29 -0.76 14.08
N VAL A 98 -1.54 -0.35 14.30
CA VAL A 98 -2.22 0.69 13.51
C VAL A 98 -2.51 1.86 14.43
N ILE A 99 -1.94 3.02 14.09
CA ILE A 99 -1.92 4.20 14.95
C ILE A 99 -2.54 5.39 14.21
N ALA A 100 -3.33 6.19 14.93
CA ALA A 100 -3.92 7.42 14.44
C ALA A 100 -2.85 8.51 14.26
N MET A 101 -2.75 9.11 13.07
CA MET A 101 -1.87 10.27 12.83
C MET A 101 -2.59 11.61 12.98
N THR A 102 -3.91 11.57 12.92
CA THR A 102 -4.84 12.67 13.18
C THR A 102 -5.96 12.13 14.06
N ASP A 103 -6.91 12.97 14.45
CA ASP A 103 -8.18 12.43 14.96
C ASP A 103 -8.85 11.58 13.87
N VAL A 104 -9.25 10.38 14.25
CA VAL A 104 -9.69 9.32 13.34
C VAL A 104 -11.09 8.84 13.74
N VAL A 105 -11.91 8.56 12.72
CA VAL A 105 -13.22 7.92 12.89
C VAL A 105 -13.26 6.66 12.04
N VAL A 106 -13.64 5.54 12.65
CA VAL A 106 -13.77 4.26 11.97
C VAL A 106 -15.17 3.66 12.14
N LEU A 107 -15.63 2.96 11.11
CA LEU A 107 -16.77 2.06 11.17
C LEU A 107 -16.25 0.64 11.39
N LYS A 108 -16.78 -0.03 12.41
CA LYS A 108 -16.43 -1.40 12.76
C LYS A 108 -17.64 -2.31 12.62
N ILE A 109 -17.51 -3.38 11.86
CA ILE A 109 -18.57 -4.35 11.56
C ILE A 109 -18.04 -5.76 11.83
N GLU A 110 -18.70 -6.54 12.68
CA GLU A 110 -18.22 -7.88 13.04
C GLU A 110 -18.26 -8.84 11.85
N LYS A 111 -17.39 -9.86 11.84
CA LYS A 111 -17.28 -10.83 10.73
C LYS A 111 -18.63 -11.44 10.32
N SER A 112 -19.44 -11.85 11.29
CA SER A 112 -20.78 -12.41 11.04
C SER A 112 -21.70 -11.42 10.30
N GLU A 113 -21.65 -10.17 10.71
CA GLU A 113 -22.43 -9.07 10.12
C GLU A 113 -21.95 -8.72 8.72
N VAL A 114 -20.64 -8.76 8.47
CA VAL A 114 -20.07 -8.60 7.12
C VAL A 114 -20.52 -9.72 6.19
N LEU A 115 -20.51 -10.98 6.66
CA LEU A 115 -21.03 -12.11 5.90
C LEU A 115 -22.53 -11.95 5.60
N LYS A 116 -23.30 -11.42 6.54
CA LYS A 116 -24.71 -11.08 6.32
C LYS A 116 -24.87 -9.99 5.27
N MET A 117 -24.05 -8.92 5.30
CA MET A 117 -24.05 -7.89 4.25
C MET A 117 -23.78 -8.47 2.86
N MET A 118 -22.82 -9.39 2.75
CA MET A 118 -22.51 -10.09 1.50
C MET A 118 -23.67 -10.92 0.97
N GLN A 119 -24.45 -11.55 1.86
CA GLN A 119 -25.64 -12.32 1.49
C GLN A 119 -26.80 -11.41 1.05
N ILE A 120 -26.96 -10.24 1.67
CA ILE A 120 -28.02 -9.29 1.35
C ILE A 120 -27.73 -8.53 0.04
N ASN A 121 -26.47 -8.18 -0.23
CA ASN A 121 -26.10 -7.32 -1.35
C ASN A 121 -24.97 -7.92 -2.20
N GLN A 122 -25.32 -8.37 -3.40
CA GLN A 122 -24.38 -9.00 -4.34
C GLN A 122 -23.28 -8.04 -4.81
N THR A 123 -23.57 -6.75 -4.95
CA THR A 123 -22.58 -5.72 -5.33
C THR A 123 -21.52 -5.57 -4.24
N PHE A 124 -21.93 -5.50 -2.97
CA PHE A 124 -21.01 -5.45 -1.83
C PHE A 124 -20.13 -6.70 -1.76
N LEU A 125 -20.71 -7.89 -1.95
CA LEU A 125 -19.95 -9.13 -2.03
C LEU A 125 -18.91 -9.09 -3.16
N LYS A 126 -19.32 -8.69 -4.37
CA LYS A 126 -18.42 -8.57 -5.52
C LYS A 126 -17.28 -7.59 -5.24
N ASN A 127 -17.58 -6.42 -4.68
CA ASN A 127 -16.58 -5.41 -4.34
C ASN A 127 -15.59 -5.91 -3.28
N TYR A 128 -16.09 -6.63 -2.27
CA TYR A 128 -15.23 -7.25 -1.26
C TYR A 128 -14.27 -8.28 -1.88
N LEU A 129 -14.77 -9.16 -2.74
CA LEU A 129 -13.94 -10.14 -3.45
C LEU A 129 -12.92 -9.47 -4.36
N ASN A 130 -13.31 -8.39 -5.05
CA ASN A 130 -12.40 -7.59 -5.86
C ASN A 130 -11.29 -6.97 -5.02
N GLU A 131 -11.59 -6.41 -3.85
CA GLU A 131 -10.59 -5.80 -2.98
C GLU A 131 -9.56 -6.83 -2.49
N VAL A 132 -10.00 -8.04 -2.14
CA VAL A 132 -9.12 -9.15 -1.77
C VAL A 132 -8.26 -9.60 -2.97
N ALA A 133 -8.88 -9.75 -4.15
CA ALA A 133 -8.19 -10.17 -5.36
C ALA A 133 -7.15 -9.13 -5.85
N GLU A 134 -7.46 -7.85 -5.72
CA GLU A 134 -6.56 -6.74 -6.04
C GLU A 134 -5.36 -6.72 -5.08
N GLY A 135 -5.60 -6.88 -3.78
CA GLY A 135 -4.52 -7.02 -2.79
C GLY A 135 -3.60 -8.21 -3.07
N ALA A 136 -4.17 -9.38 -3.38
CA ALA A 136 -3.40 -10.57 -3.75
C ALA A 136 -2.60 -10.36 -5.05
N SER A 137 -3.21 -9.76 -6.07
CA SER A 137 -2.57 -9.44 -7.34
C SER A 137 -1.42 -8.44 -7.16
N TYR A 138 -1.61 -7.43 -6.32
CA TYR A 138 -0.58 -6.46 -5.96
C TYR A 138 0.61 -7.14 -5.27
N LEU A 139 0.35 -8.01 -4.30
CA LEU A 139 1.40 -8.77 -3.61
C LEU A 139 2.16 -9.70 -4.57
N TYR A 140 1.45 -10.41 -5.45
CA TYR A 140 2.07 -11.26 -6.46
C TYR A 140 2.98 -10.46 -7.40
N GLN A 141 2.50 -9.31 -7.89
CA GLN A 141 3.28 -8.40 -8.72
C GLN A 141 4.54 -7.90 -8.02
N ARG A 142 4.44 -7.55 -6.73
CA ARG A 142 5.61 -7.16 -5.93
C ARG A 142 6.58 -8.32 -5.75
N ILE A 143 6.11 -9.52 -5.39
CA ILE A 143 6.98 -10.69 -5.23
C ILE A 143 7.69 -11.03 -6.54
N SER A 144 6.96 -11.11 -7.66
CA SER A 144 7.53 -11.38 -9.00
C SER A 144 8.56 -10.32 -9.40
N CYS A 145 8.26 -9.03 -9.16
CA CYS A 145 9.21 -7.96 -9.43
C CYS A 145 10.50 -8.07 -8.61
N PHE A 146 10.42 -8.61 -7.39
CA PHE A 146 11.58 -8.77 -6.52
C PHE A 146 12.36 -10.07 -6.78
N SER A 147 11.68 -11.16 -7.13
CA SER A 147 12.27 -12.49 -7.28
C SER A 147 12.87 -12.75 -8.66
N GLN A 148 12.38 -12.09 -9.71
CA GLN A 148 12.78 -12.34 -11.10
C GLN A 148 13.74 -11.29 -11.67
N ARG A 149 14.15 -10.30 -10.86
CA ARG A 149 15.00 -9.19 -11.31
C ARG A 149 16.26 -9.08 -10.45
N SER A 150 17.39 -8.91 -11.12
CA SER A 150 18.63 -8.49 -10.47
C SER A 150 18.43 -7.16 -9.72
N LEU A 151 19.29 -6.86 -8.75
CA LEU A 151 19.25 -5.57 -8.04
C LEU A 151 19.35 -4.39 -9.02
N LYS A 152 20.16 -4.54 -10.08
CA LYS A 152 20.29 -3.57 -11.16
C LYS A 152 18.95 -3.27 -11.83
N GLU A 153 18.24 -4.30 -12.29
CA GLU A 153 16.95 -4.14 -12.95
C GLU A 153 15.89 -3.56 -12.02
N ARG A 154 15.85 -3.99 -10.74
CA ARG A 154 14.94 -3.42 -9.74
C ARG A 154 15.19 -1.92 -9.54
N PHE A 155 16.45 -1.51 -9.54
CA PHE A 155 16.82 -0.10 -9.45
C PHE A 155 16.46 0.69 -10.71
N ILE A 156 16.67 0.14 -11.91
CA ILE A 156 16.27 0.79 -13.17
C ILE A 156 14.76 1.06 -13.21
N VAL A 157 13.94 0.06 -12.84
CA VAL A 157 12.49 0.23 -12.83
C VAL A 157 12.05 1.28 -11.79
N TYR A 158 12.73 1.36 -10.65
CA TYR A 158 12.51 2.44 -9.68
C TYR A 158 12.84 3.82 -10.27
N LEU A 159 13.93 3.97 -11.03
CA LEU A 159 14.26 5.23 -11.68
C LEU A 159 13.22 5.63 -12.74
N LEU A 160 12.77 4.68 -13.55
CA LEU A 160 11.72 4.91 -14.56
C LEU A 160 10.39 5.30 -13.91
N SER A 161 10.06 4.74 -12.74
CA SER A 161 8.85 5.13 -12.00
C SER A 161 8.95 6.55 -11.46
N GLN A 162 10.11 6.92 -10.90
CA GLN A 162 10.37 8.29 -10.44
C GLN A 162 10.34 9.30 -11.60
N ALA A 163 10.87 8.94 -12.78
CA ALA A 163 10.82 9.79 -13.97
C ALA A 163 9.39 10.06 -14.42
N ARG A 164 8.54 9.04 -14.36
CA ARG A 164 7.12 9.17 -14.67
C ARG A 164 6.38 10.02 -13.65
N GLU A 165 6.66 9.83 -12.36
CA GLU A 165 6.05 10.60 -11.26
C GLU A 165 6.44 12.08 -11.33
N GLN A 166 7.71 12.37 -11.60
CA GLN A 166 8.26 13.73 -11.67
C GLN A 166 8.10 14.35 -13.07
N ASN A 167 7.65 13.58 -14.06
CA ASN A 167 7.57 13.97 -15.47
C ASN A 167 8.90 14.57 -15.99
N SER A 168 10.02 13.96 -15.59
CA SER A 168 11.38 14.51 -15.78
C SER A 168 12.41 13.40 -15.96
N ASP A 169 13.44 13.65 -16.77
CA ASP A 169 14.64 12.81 -16.88
C ASP A 169 15.69 13.14 -15.80
N ARG A 170 15.53 14.28 -15.12
CA ARG A 170 16.31 14.69 -13.94
C ARG A 170 15.49 14.45 -12.69
N LEU A 171 15.97 13.53 -11.87
CA LEU A 171 15.28 13.01 -10.70
C LEU A 171 15.95 13.50 -9.44
N ILE A 172 15.13 13.93 -8.48
CA ILE A 172 15.56 14.11 -7.10
C ILE A 172 14.96 12.97 -6.29
N LEU A 173 15.81 12.05 -5.82
CA LEU A 173 15.36 10.91 -5.03
C LEU A 173 14.99 11.35 -3.61
N LYS A 174 13.76 11.06 -3.19
CA LYS A 174 13.28 11.35 -1.82
C LYS A 174 14.10 10.59 -0.77
N LYS A 175 14.36 9.30 -1.03
CA LYS A 175 15.09 8.38 -0.13
C LYS A 175 16.61 8.46 -0.36
N SER A 176 17.38 8.41 0.73
CA SER A 176 18.84 8.24 0.69
C SER A 176 19.23 6.85 0.16
N GLN A 177 20.48 6.67 -0.24
CA GLN A 177 20.96 5.35 -0.68
C GLN A 177 20.83 4.27 0.42
N THR A 178 20.92 4.65 1.69
CA THR A 178 20.72 3.71 2.81
C THR A 178 19.27 3.25 2.90
N GLU A 179 18.32 4.19 2.81
CA GLU A 179 16.89 3.89 2.81
C GLU A 179 16.48 3.11 1.55
N LEU A 180 17.08 3.41 0.40
CA LEU A 180 16.86 2.64 -0.83
C LEU A 180 17.42 1.22 -0.71
N ALA A 181 18.58 1.03 -0.09
CA ALA A 181 19.12 -0.30 0.13
C ALA A 181 18.20 -1.14 1.02
N GLN A 182 17.66 -0.54 2.09
CA GLN A 182 16.63 -1.15 2.93
C GLN A 182 15.36 -1.49 2.13
N PHE A 183 14.88 -0.55 1.30
CA PHE A 183 13.74 -0.74 0.42
C PHE A 183 13.92 -1.93 -0.54
N PHE A 184 15.11 -2.11 -1.11
CA PHE A 184 15.42 -3.24 -1.99
C PHE A 184 15.78 -4.54 -1.24
N GLY A 185 15.84 -4.51 0.10
CA GLY A 185 16.23 -5.66 0.93
C GLY A 185 17.68 -6.08 0.75
N VAL A 186 18.58 -5.13 0.48
CA VAL A 186 20.01 -5.38 0.25
C VAL A 186 20.87 -4.50 1.15
N ASN A 187 22.17 -4.83 1.26
CA ASN A 187 23.10 -3.94 1.95
C ASN A 187 23.45 -2.71 1.07
N ARG A 188 23.78 -1.59 1.72
CA ARG A 188 24.15 -0.33 1.04
C ARG A 188 25.29 -0.51 0.01
N PRO A 189 26.36 -1.28 0.27
CA PRO A 189 27.40 -1.52 -0.72
C PRO A 189 26.89 -2.17 -2.02
N SER A 190 25.96 -3.13 -1.94
CA SER A 190 25.37 -3.76 -3.13
C SER A 190 24.64 -2.76 -4.00
N LEU A 191 23.78 -1.90 -3.41
CA LEU A 191 23.11 -0.85 -4.17
C LEU A 191 24.10 0.16 -4.76
N SER A 192 25.11 0.56 -3.98
CA SER A 192 26.14 1.50 -4.45
C SER A 192 26.92 0.97 -5.66
N ARG A 193 27.22 -0.34 -5.70
CA ARG A 193 27.85 -0.98 -6.86
C ARG A 193 26.98 -0.92 -8.11
N GLU A 194 25.68 -1.18 -8.00
CA GLU A 194 24.78 -1.11 -9.16
C GLU A 194 24.61 0.32 -9.68
N ILE A 195 24.49 1.31 -8.77
CA ILE A 195 24.44 2.73 -9.15
C ILE A 195 25.71 3.12 -9.94
N ARG A 196 26.89 2.77 -9.43
CA ARG A 196 28.16 3.03 -10.13
C ARG A 196 28.25 2.29 -11.45
N SER A 197 27.75 1.05 -11.53
CA SER A 197 27.73 0.30 -12.77
C SER A 197 26.91 1.01 -13.85
N LEU A 198 25.70 1.48 -13.52
CA LEU A 198 24.86 2.22 -14.47
C LEU A 198 25.47 3.57 -14.87
N HIS A 199 26.13 4.22 -13.92
CA HIS A 199 26.87 5.46 -14.16
C HIS A 199 28.02 5.24 -15.15
N ASN A 200 28.85 4.24 -14.90
CA ASN A 200 30.01 3.92 -15.74
C ASN A 200 29.60 3.41 -17.14
N MET A 201 28.40 2.83 -17.26
CA MET A 201 27.81 2.45 -18.55
C MET A 201 27.25 3.66 -19.32
N GLY A 202 27.23 4.86 -18.74
CA GLY A 202 26.66 6.06 -19.37
C GLY A 202 25.15 6.02 -19.52
N LEU A 203 24.46 5.18 -18.74
CA LEU A 203 22.99 5.08 -18.74
C LEU A 203 22.36 6.15 -17.84
N ILE A 204 23.05 6.49 -16.76
CA ILE A 204 22.66 7.54 -15.81
C ILE A 204 23.87 8.40 -15.43
N GLU A 205 23.61 9.60 -14.94
CA GLU A 205 24.55 10.41 -14.18
C GLU A 205 24.02 10.52 -12.74
N ALA A 206 24.85 10.29 -11.73
CA ALA A 206 24.39 10.13 -10.35
C ALA A 206 25.29 10.92 -9.39
N THR A 207 24.71 11.93 -8.75
CA THR A 207 25.38 12.80 -7.77
C THR A 207 24.54 12.88 -6.50
N GLY A 208 24.91 12.07 -5.50
CA GLY A 208 24.17 11.99 -4.23
C GLY A 208 22.74 11.46 -4.42
N LYS A 209 21.74 12.34 -4.24
CA LYS A 209 20.31 12.06 -4.47
C LYS A 209 19.83 12.48 -5.85
N GLU A 210 20.63 13.22 -6.60
CA GLU A 210 20.30 13.67 -7.95
C GLU A 210 20.73 12.62 -8.97
N ILE A 211 19.79 12.21 -9.82
CA ILE A 211 20.04 11.26 -10.90
C ILE A 211 19.50 11.82 -12.20
N ARG A 212 20.33 11.86 -13.24
CA ARG A 212 19.90 12.17 -14.60
C ARG A 212 19.87 10.89 -15.43
N LEU A 213 18.75 10.63 -16.08
CA LEU A 213 18.61 9.53 -17.03
C LEU A 213 19.16 9.97 -18.38
N LEU A 214 20.26 9.37 -18.82
CA LEU A 214 20.91 9.75 -20.07
C LEU A 214 20.30 9.02 -21.27
N LYS A 215 19.86 7.76 -21.06
CA LYS A 215 19.36 6.90 -22.12
C LYS A 215 18.15 6.08 -21.67
N MET A 216 16.96 6.67 -21.74
CA MET A 216 15.71 6.02 -21.31
C MET A 216 15.39 4.74 -22.08
N ASP A 217 15.61 4.72 -23.39
CA ASP A 217 15.32 3.54 -24.22
C ASP A 217 16.25 2.36 -23.89
N GLU A 218 17.55 2.62 -23.70
CA GLU A 218 18.51 1.58 -23.30
C GLU A 218 18.22 1.05 -21.89
N LEU A 219 17.80 1.93 -20.96
CA LEU A 219 17.35 1.52 -19.63
C LEU A 219 16.12 0.60 -19.70
N ALA A 220 15.11 0.97 -20.49
CA ALA A 220 13.92 0.14 -20.66
C ALA A 220 14.24 -1.22 -21.33
N ASN A 221 15.13 -1.22 -22.32
CA ASN A 221 15.55 -2.42 -23.05
C ASN A 221 16.43 -3.37 -22.21
N SER A 222 17.12 -2.85 -21.19
CA SER A 222 17.95 -3.65 -20.28
C SER A 222 17.15 -4.50 -19.28
N LEU A 223 15.82 -4.35 -19.25
CA LEU A 223 14.94 -5.12 -18.39
C LEU A 223 14.63 -6.48 -19.03
N SER A 224 14.89 -7.57 -18.30
CA SER A 224 14.57 -8.94 -18.73
C SER A 224 13.07 -9.21 -18.99
N CYS A 225 12.17 -8.35 -18.50
CA CYS A 225 10.72 -8.44 -18.73
C CYS A 225 10.21 -7.15 -19.39
N GLN A 226 9.83 -7.24 -20.67
CA GLN A 226 9.34 -6.12 -21.50
C GLN A 226 7.80 -5.93 -21.49
N SER A 227 7.06 -6.67 -20.65
CA SER A 227 5.59 -6.50 -20.63
C SER A 227 5.19 -5.16 -19.96
N ASP A 228 4.22 -4.44 -20.52
CA ASP A 228 3.68 -3.19 -19.92
C ASP A 228 3.15 -3.38 -18.48
N LYS A 229 2.76 -4.60 -18.12
CA LYS A 229 2.37 -4.98 -16.75
C LYS A 229 3.56 -4.98 -15.79
N CYS A 230 4.78 -5.29 -16.27
CA CYS A 230 6.01 -5.40 -15.50
C CYS A 230 6.60 -4.03 -15.07
N ILE A 231 6.34 -2.95 -15.81
CA ILE A 231 6.78 -1.58 -15.47
C ILE A 231 5.88 -0.99 -14.37
N ARG A 232 4.59 -1.33 -14.37
CA ARG A 232 3.63 -0.87 -13.35
C ARG A 232 3.92 -1.41 -11.93
N CYS A 233 4.63 -2.52 -11.78
CA CYS A 233 4.88 -3.18 -10.47
C CYS A 233 5.63 -2.32 -9.43
N LEU A 234 6.41 -1.31 -9.85
CA LEU A 234 7.09 -0.37 -8.94
C LEU A 234 6.54 1.07 -9.06
N CYS A 235 5.60 1.32 -9.98
CA CYS A 235 5.05 2.65 -10.23
C CYS A 235 3.79 2.96 -9.40
N PHE A 236 3.11 1.96 -8.85
CA PHE A 236 1.93 2.20 -8.00
C PHE A 236 2.35 2.22 -6.52
N ASN A 237 2.52 3.43 -5.99
CA ASN A 237 2.66 3.79 -4.56
C ASN A 237 4.04 3.65 -3.91
N ALA A 238 5.06 4.35 -4.44
CA ALA A 238 6.24 4.72 -3.66
C ALA A 238 5.94 5.74 -2.54
N ASP A 239 4.75 6.35 -2.53
CA ASP A 239 4.33 7.39 -1.59
C ASP A 239 3.56 6.88 -0.35
N ASN A 240 3.23 5.58 -0.25
CA ASN A 240 2.55 5.01 0.93
C ASN A 240 3.47 4.11 1.79
N LEU A 241 4.79 4.32 1.74
CA LEU A 241 5.81 3.64 2.56
C LEU A 241 6.76 4.64 3.25
#